data_AF-A0A419JVG4-F1
#
_entry.id   AF-A0A419JVG4-F1
#
_cell.length_a   1.000
_cell.length_b   1.000
_cell.length_c   1.000
_cell.angle_alpha   90.00
_cell.angle_beta   90.00
_cell.angle_gamma   90.00
#
_symmetry.space_group_name_H-M   'P 1'
#
loop_
_entity.id
_entity.type
_entity.pdbx_description
1 polymer ?
#
loop_
_entity_poly.entity_id
_entity_poly.type
_entity_poly.pdbx_seq_one_letter_code
_entity_poly.pdbx_strand_id
1 'polypeptide(L)' 'MKLEAAIITVIGVCIFLAFYFAFLSFQTVDDVVKKQFVTIALYSLIAGIVMFASLMIHLGIKKIISTAEDSAEFDWE' A
#
# COMPACT_ATOMS: atom_id res chain seq x y z
N MET A 1 6.13 5.68 -13.59
CA MET A 1 6.34 6.92 -12.81
C MET A 1 5.04 7.58 -12.33
N LYS A 2 4.11 8.07 -13.19
CA LYS A 2 2.87 8.70 -12.70
C LYS A 2 1.93 7.76 -11.91
N LEU A 3 1.78 6.52 -12.37
CA LEU A 3 0.94 5.52 -11.71
C LEU A 3 1.53 5.05 -10.37
N GLU A 4 2.84 4.79 -10.33
CA GLU A 4 3.57 4.41 -9.10
C GLU A 4 3.46 5.51 -8.05
N ALA A 5 3.66 6.78 -8.44
CA ALA A 5 3.50 7.92 -7.55
C ALA A 5 2.06 8.02 -7.02
N ALA A 6 1.05 7.86 -7.87
CA ALA A 6 -0.35 7.86 -7.44
C ALA A 6 -0.64 6.74 -6.42
N ILE A 7 -0.13 5.52 -6.65
CA ILE A 7 -0.35 4.41 -5.71
C ILE A 7 0.37 4.65 -4.38
N ILE A 8 1.60 5.18 -4.39
CA ILE A 8 2.31 5.57 -3.17
C ILE A 8 1.53 6.66 -2.40
N THR A 9 0.96 7.64 -3.11
CA THR A 9 0.10 8.66 -2.51
C THR A 9 -1.15 8.04 -1.87
N VAL A 10 -1.83 7.11 -2.56
CA VAL A 10 -3.00 6.39 -2.03
C VAL A 10 -2.64 5.60 -0.78
N ILE A 11 -1.49 4.91 -0.77
CA ILE A 11 -1.01 4.18 0.40
C ILE A 11 -0.76 5.12 1.58
N GLY A 12 -0.11 6.27 1.33
CA GLY A 12 0.12 7.29 2.35
C GLY A 12 -1.19 7.81 2.95
N VAL A 13 -2.20 8.06 2.11
CA VAL A 13 -3.55 8.46 2.56
C VAL A 13 -4.22 7.37 3.38
N CYS A 14 -4.13 6.09 2.98
CA CYS A 14 -4.68 4.96 3.74
C CYS A 14 -4.05 4.81 5.13
N ILE A 15 -2.73 5.00 5.23
CA ILE A 15 -2.01 4.99 6.51
C ILE A 15 -2.48 6.17 7.37
N PHE A 16 -2.55 7.38 6.81
CA PHE A 16 -2.97 8.57 7.54
C PHE A 16 -4.42 8.45 8.05
N LEU A 17 -5.33 7.90 7.23
CA LEU A 17 -6.70 7.59 7.64
C LEU A 17 -6.76 6.56 8.77
N ALA A 18 -5.94 5.51 8.71
CA ALA A 18 -5.89 4.50 9.77
C ALA A 18 -5.46 5.11 11.12
N PHE A 19 -4.43 5.97 11.11
CA PHE A 19 -4.03 6.71 12.31
C PHE A 19 -5.13 7.66 12.78
N TYR A 20 -5.76 8.42 11.89
CA TYR A 20 -6.84 9.33 12.23
C TYR A 20 -8.02 8.61 12.91
N PHE A 21 -8.47 7.48 12.37
CA PHE A 21 -9.53 6.68 12.98
C PHE A 21 -9.10 6.04 14.30
N ALA A 22 -7.83 5.64 14.45
CA ALA A 22 -7.31 5.16 15.73
C ALA A 22 -7.33 6.26 16.81
N PHE A 23 -6.97 7.50 16.46
CA PHE A 23 -7.06 8.66 17.35
C PHE A 23 -8.51 9.01 17.70
N LEU A 24 -9.41 9.01 16.70
CA LEU A 24 -10.85 9.22 16.95
C LEU A 24 -11.42 8.18 17.91
N SER A 25 -11.05 6.91 17.72
CA SER A 25 -11.42 5.81 18.60
C SER A 25 -10.99 6.07 20.05
N PHE A 26 -9.79 6.62 20.26
CA PHE A 26 -9.30 6.94 21.60
C PHE A 26 -10.05 8.11 22.26
N GLN A 27 -10.54 9.04 21.44
CA GLN A 27 -11.28 10.23 21.92
C GLN A 27 -12.79 9.95 22.10
N THR A 28 -13.29 8.85 21.54
CA THR A 28 -14.71 8.47 21.59
C THR A 28 -15.04 7.75 22.90
N VAL A 29 -16.02 8.26 23.64
CA VAL A 29 -16.47 7.70 24.93
C VAL A 29 -17.40 6.49 24.73
N ASP A 30 -18.03 6.36 23.56
CA ASP A 30 -18.94 5.27 23.22
C ASP A 30 -18.19 4.01 22.72
N ASP A 31 -18.34 2.90 23.44
CA ASP A 31 -17.60 1.64 23.21
C ASP A 31 -17.95 0.97 21.87
N VAL A 32 -19.17 1.16 21.36
CA VAL A 32 -19.63 0.57 20.10
C VAL A 32 -18.98 1.29 18.92
N VAL A 33 -19.02 2.62 18.95
CA VAL A 33 -18.43 3.48 17.90
C VAL A 33 -16.91 3.34 17.88
N LYS A 34 -16.29 3.22 19.07
CA LYS A 34 -14.87 2.94 19.23
C LYS A 34 -14.44 1.65 18.52
N LYS A 35 -15.16 0.55 18.71
CA LYS A 35 -14.89 -0.72 18.02
C LYS A 35 -15.06 -0.62 16.51
N GLN A 36 -16.06 0.12 16.03
CA GLN A 36 -16.23 0.33 14.59
C GLN A 36 -15.07 1.10 13.98
N PHE A 37 -14.59 2.18 14.63
CA PHE A 37 -13.43 2.93 14.14
C PHE A 37 -12.16 2.09 14.07
N VAL A 38 -11.89 1.27 15.09
CA VAL A 38 -10.74 0.35 15.07
C VAL A 38 -10.87 -0.66 13.93
N THR A 39 -12.07 -1.19 13.72
CA THR A 39 -12.33 -2.15 12.65
C THR A 39 -12.11 -1.53 11.26
N ILE A 40 -12.60 -0.31 11.04
CA ILE A 40 -12.40 0.44 9.79
C ILE A 40 -10.92 0.78 9.59
N ALA A 41 -10.22 1.19 10.65
CA ALA A 41 -8.79 1.45 10.61
C ALA A 41 -8.01 0.19 10.21
N LEU A 42 -8.38 -0.97 10.77
CA LEU A 42 -7.77 -2.25 10.44
C LEU A 42 -7.99 -2.63 8.97
N TYR A 43 -9.22 -2.48 8.47
CA TYR A 43 -9.52 -2.74 7.05
C TYR A 43 -8.78 -1.80 6.11
N SER A 44 -8.68 -0.51 6.44
CA SER A 44 -7.90 0.47 5.68
C SER A 44 -6.42 0.11 5.63
N LEU A 45 -5.86 -0.37 6.75
CA LEU A 45 -4.47 -0.81 6.84
C LEU A 45 -4.23 -2.08 6.00
N ILE A 46 -5.12 -3.07 6.08
CA ILE A 46 -5.05 -4.30 5.28
C ILE A 46 -5.11 -3.97 3.79
N ALA A 47 -6.03 -3.09 3.37
CA ALA A 47 -6.13 -2.65 1.98
C ALA A 47 -4.84 -1.97 1.49
N GLY A 48 -4.24 -1.11 2.32
CA GLY A 48 -2.94 -0.49 2.04
C GLY A 48 -1.81 -1.51 1.86
N ILE A 49 -1.74 -2.53 2.73
CA ILE A 49 -0.74 -3.60 2.65
C ILE A 49 -0.90 -4.42 1.38
N VAL A 50 -2.13 -4.79 1.00
CA VAL A 50 -2.39 -5.56 -0.22
C VAL A 50 -2.02 -4.75 -1.47
N MET A 51 -2.33 -3.45 -1.51
CA MET A 51 -1.91 -2.56 -2.60
C MET A 51 -0.39 -2.42 -2.67
N PHE A 52 0.30 -2.35 -1.52
CA PHE A 52 1.77 -2.31 -1.49
C PHE A 52 2.40 -3.63 -1.96
N ALA A 53 1.87 -4.78 -1.53
CA ALA A 53 2.36 -6.09 -1.94
C ALA A 53 2.21 -6.32 -3.44
N SER A 54 1.05 -5.95 -4.02
CA SER A 54 0.82 -6.04 -5.46
C SER A 54 1.77 -5.13 -6.26
N LEU A 55 2.06 -3.92 -5.75
CA LEU A 55 3.09 -3.05 -6.34
C LEU A 55 4.49 -3.66 -6.30
N MET A 56 4.90 -4.21 -5.16
CA MET A 56 6.22 -4.84 -5.01
C MET A 56 6.39 -6.02 -5.97
N ILE A 57 5.33 -6.82 -6.17
CA ILE A 57 5.34 -7.89 -7.16
C ILE A 57 5.45 -7.31 -8.58
N HIS A 58 4.67 -6.28 -8.90
CA HIS A 58 4.70 -5.66 -10.23
C HIS A 58 6.07 -5.05 -10.56
N LEU A 59 6.68 -4.34 -9.61
CA LEU A 59 8.03 -3.79 -9.73
C LEU A 59 9.10 -4.89 -9.79
N GLY A 60 8.93 -5.96 -9.01
CA GLY A 60 9.81 -7.12 -9.03
C GLY A 60 9.82 -7.82 -10.38
N ILE A 61 8.63 -8.09 -10.94
CA ILE A 61 8.49 -8.69 -12.28
C ILE A 61 9.09 -7.77 -13.34
N LYS A 62 8.74 -6.48 -13.31
CA LYS A 62 9.26 -5.51 -14.27
C LYS A 62 10.79 -5.40 -14.23
N LYS A 63 11.38 -5.46 -13.03
CA LYS A 63 12.83 -5.47 -12.84
C LYS A 63 13.47 -6.75 -13.37
N ILE A 64 12.89 -7.91 -13.11
CA ILE A 64 13.39 -9.20 -13.62
C ILE A 64 13.34 -9.23 -15.15
N ILE A 65 12.26 -8.74 -15.75
CA ILE A 65 12.12 -8.65 -17.21
C ILE A 65 13.18 -7.72 -17.80
N SER A 66 13.38 -6.51 -17.25
CA SER A 66 14.40 -5.60 -17.80
C SER A 66 15.81 -6.16 -17.65
N THR A 67 16.11 -6.83 -16.53
CA THR A 67 17.40 -7.50 -16.34
C THR A 67 17.59 -8.67 -17.33
N ALA A 68 16.54 -9.41 -17.65
CA ALA A 68 16.60 -10.48 -18.65
C ALA A 68 16.81 -9.92 -20.07
N GLU A 69 16.22 -8.77 -20.39
CA GLU A 69 16.38 -8.10 -21.69
C GLU A 69 17.81 -7.57 -21.86
N ASP A 70 18.37 -6.89 -20.85
CA ASP A 70 19.77 -6.45 -20.83
C ASP A 70 20.77 -7.63 -20.93
N SER A 71 20.44 -8.76 -20.31
CA SER A 71 21.30 -9.96 -20.34
C SER A 71 21.22 -10.68 -21.68
N ALA A 72 20.06 -10.64 -22.34
CA ALA A 72 19.89 -11.22 -23.67
C ALA A 72 20.60 -10.37 -24.73
N GLU A 73 20.57 -9.04 -24.65
CA GLU A 73 21.27 -8.15 -25.58
C GLU A 73 22.80 -8.32 -25.52
N PHE A 74 23.35 -8.62 -24.34
CA PHE A 74 24.79 -8.88 -24.14
C PHE A 74 25.29 -10.24 -24.71
N ASP A 75 24.40 -11.22 -24.95
CA ASP A 75 24.78 -12.56 -25.45
C ASP A 75 24.88 -12.60 -26.99
N TRP A 76 24.40 -11.56 -27.70
CA TRP A 76 24.37 -11.47 -29.16
C TRP A 76 25.48 -10.59 -29.78
N GLU A 77 26.36 -9.98 -28.97
CA GLU A 77 27.52 -9.17 -29.42
C GLU A 77 28.86 -9.91 -29.35
#